data_AF-A0A928Y923-F1
#
_entry.id   AF-A0A928Y923-F1
#
_cell.length_a   1.000
_cell.length_b   1.000
_cell.length_c   1.000
_cell.angle_alpha   90.00
_cell.angle_beta   90.00
_cell.angle_gamma   90.00
#
_symmetry.space_group_name_H-M   'P 1'
#
loop_
_entity.id
_entity.type
_entity.pdbx_description
1 polymer ?
#
loop_
_entity_poly.entity_id
_entity_poly.type
_entity_poly.pdbx_seq_one_letter_code
_entity_poly.pdbx_strand_id
1 'polypeptide(L)'
;MSFDWQTEETVHWSARPQGEPKPEPPPKRRRWRWGLLLLLLLLVGGAVGVFWLLQERVETATTDVTGDVLASHRLIATAAANKDAELVATFLSGRNRAWSEAIERTVSAGDYQSRASFGLTWLPSDPATAVISATLNPQFNEAEVVTEQVYAYPIGNGLTETMRLRQTAVYRSGPDRWLLAPPDANFWGETKTKQGFYLTLRYPERDEALAQRLALDMDSALAALCANPAFTCPDGLHVQVEFSPDPATLTADFATAVFVEGGRLFRLPTPTLAGIPQDEAGYQTMARGYATQIVLPVMRQLAGIVPGENGVFAQAWLDWHLARLGLRPYPLTAADRVRLVADNITLAGGAALSGLPDEMAPLAYALIAFLLQEARVPPQVLLQPLAAGQTDSYEGWLQTMVDGRVPAEELETRWQQFLEK
;
A
#
# COMPACT_ATOMS: atom_id res chain seq x y z
N MET A 1 -5.70 -82.31 54.25
CA MET A 1 -5.27 -83.05 53.05
C MET A 1 -3.84 -82.62 52.73
N SER A 2 -2.88 -83.40 53.24
CA SER A 2 -1.81 -84.09 52.48
C SER A 2 -0.58 -83.21 52.24
N PHE A 3 0.66 -83.56 52.55
CA PHE A 3 1.24 -84.82 53.00
C PHE A 3 2.59 -84.46 53.66
N ASP A 4 2.89 -85.13 54.77
CA ASP A 4 4.11 -85.04 55.58
C ASP A 4 5.18 -85.97 55.02
N TRP A 5 6.45 -85.56 55.00
CA TRP A 5 7.63 -86.42 55.14
C TRP A 5 8.84 -85.58 55.58
N GLN A 6 9.12 -85.63 56.88
CA GLN A 6 10.49 -85.71 57.38
C GLN A 6 10.99 -87.16 57.25
N THR A 7 12.22 -87.36 56.79
CA THR A 7 13.04 -88.50 57.23
C THR A 7 14.49 -88.06 57.38
N GLU A 8 15.05 -88.56 58.47
CA GLU A 8 16.38 -88.38 59.04
C GLU A 8 17.51 -88.76 58.09
N GLU A 9 18.69 -88.16 58.32
CA GLU A 9 19.90 -88.95 58.56
C GLU A 9 21.00 -88.04 59.15
N THR A 10 21.23 -88.18 60.45
CA THR A 10 22.44 -87.71 61.12
C THR A 10 23.58 -88.68 60.85
N VAL A 11 24.53 -88.29 60.00
CA VAL A 11 25.82 -88.97 59.87
C VAL A 11 26.94 -88.02 60.30
N HIS A 12 27.65 -88.50 61.31
CA HIS A 12 28.79 -87.91 61.99
C HIS A 12 30.08 -88.13 61.16
N TRP A 13 31.11 -87.30 61.44
CA TRP A 13 32.53 -87.39 60.98
C TRP A 13 32.79 -86.78 59.59
N SER A 14 33.84 -86.00 59.33
CA SER A 14 35.10 -85.75 60.02
C SER A 14 35.81 -84.57 59.34
N ALA A 15 36.68 -83.90 60.10
CA ALA A 15 37.87 -83.15 59.69
C ALA A 15 37.98 -82.64 58.22
N ARG A 16 38.12 -81.31 58.12
CA ARG A 16 38.60 -80.56 56.95
C ARG A 16 39.75 -81.28 56.20
N PRO A 17 39.62 -81.49 54.88
CA PRO A 17 40.71 -81.24 53.96
C PRO A 17 40.78 -79.74 53.72
N GLN A 18 41.94 -79.15 53.98
CA GLN A 18 42.30 -77.83 53.47
C GLN A 18 42.13 -77.84 51.96
N GLY A 19 41.03 -77.27 51.48
CA GLY A 19 40.88 -76.88 50.09
C GLY A 19 41.90 -75.79 49.80
N GLU A 20 42.72 -76.04 48.78
CA GLU A 20 43.67 -75.11 48.19
C GLU A 20 43.09 -73.68 48.08
N PRO A 21 43.92 -72.64 48.26
CA PRO A 21 43.47 -71.26 48.13
C PRO A 21 42.93 -71.03 46.72
N LYS A 22 41.60 -70.93 46.59
CA LYS A 22 40.94 -70.44 45.38
C LYS A 22 41.48 -69.04 45.10
N PRO A 23 42.06 -68.77 43.91
CA PRO A 23 42.51 -67.44 43.57
C PRO A 23 41.31 -66.49 43.61
N GLU A 24 41.44 -65.41 44.37
CA GLU A 24 40.47 -64.32 44.39
C GLU A 24 40.21 -63.84 42.96
N PRO A 25 38.95 -63.75 42.49
CA PRO A 25 38.69 -63.17 41.19
C PRO A 25 39.10 -61.69 41.22
N PRO A 26 39.90 -61.22 40.26
CA PRO A 26 40.41 -59.85 40.26
C PRO A 26 39.24 -58.85 40.23
N PRO A 27 39.38 -57.65 40.85
CA PRO A 27 38.33 -56.64 40.90
C PRO A 27 37.98 -56.13 39.48
N LYS A 28 37.01 -56.78 38.83
CA LYS A 28 36.54 -56.51 37.46
C LYS A 28 35.57 -55.32 37.36
N ARG A 29 35.65 -54.31 38.23
CA ARG A 29 34.61 -53.26 38.36
C ARG A 29 34.98 -51.83 37.93
N ARG A 30 36.19 -51.56 37.43
CA ARG A 30 36.57 -50.20 36.99
C ARG A 30 36.55 -49.96 35.48
N ARG A 31 36.74 -51.00 34.64
CA ARG A 31 36.82 -50.85 33.16
C ARG A 31 35.46 -50.64 32.47
N TRP A 32 34.36 -51.16 33.00
CA TRP A 32 33.03 -51.03 32.38
C TRP A 32 32.49 -49.59 32.43
N ARG A 33 32.78 -48.85 33.51
CA ARG A 33 32.40 -47.42 33.63
C ARG A 33 33.06 -46.55 32.55
N TRP A 34 34.32 -46.84 32.21
CA TRP A 34 35.01 -46.16 31.10
C TRP A 34 34.45 -46.54 29.74
N GLY A 35 34.06 -47.81 29.54
CA GLY A 35 33.37 -48.23 28.32
C GLY A 35 32.02 -47.52 28.12
N LEU A 36 31.25 -47.35 29.19
CA LEU A 36 29.96 -46.63 29.17
C LEU A 36 30.14 -45.13 28.88
N LEU A 37 31.13 -44.49 29.49
CA LEU A 37 31.49 -43.09 29.21
C LEU A 37 31.92 -42.88 27.76
N LEU A 38 32.73 -43.79 27.21
CA LEU A 38 33.23 -43.71 25.84
C LEU A 38 32.10 -43.92 24.81
N LEU A 39 31.17 -44.84 25.09
CA LEU A 39 29.98 -45.06 24.27
C LEU A 39 29.02 -43.86 24.31
N LEU A 40 28.86 -43.24 25.49
CA LEU A 40 28.04 -42.03 25.64
C LEU A 40 28.69 -40.83 24.94
N LEU A 41 30.02 -40.67 25.03
CA LEU A 41 30.77 -39.68 24.26
C LEU A 41 30.65 -39.89 22.75
N LEU A 42 30.69 -41.13 22.26
CA LEU A 42 30.47 -41.44 20.85
C LEU A 42 29.03 -41.14 20.40
N LEU A 43 28.03 -41.43 21.23
CA LEU A 43 26.63 -41.10 20.93
C LEU A 43 26.41 -39.59 20.89
N VAL A 44 26.93 -38.85 21.88
CA VAL A 44 26.83 -37.39 21.92
C VAL A 44 27.61 -36.78 20.76
N GLY A 45 28.84 -37.22 20.49
CA GLY A 45 29.63 -36.75 19.36
C GLY A 45 28.99 -37.05 18.00
N GLY A 46 28.39 -38.24 17.85
CA GLY A 46 27.64 -38.61 16.66
C GLY A 46 26.38 -37.77 16.48
N ALA A 47 25.60 -37.54 17.55
CA ALA A 47 24.42 -36.68 17.50
C ALA A 47 24.78 -35.23 17.15
N VAL A 48 25.85 -34.69 17.74
CA VAL A 48 26.36 -33.34 17.41
C VAL A 48 26.83 -33.27 15.96
N GLY A 49 27.54 -34.29 15.47
CA GLY A 49 28.01 -34.34 14.07
C GLY A 49 26.86 -34.42 13.06
N VAL A 50 25.84 -35.24 13.31
CA VAL A 50 24.63 -35.31 12.47
C VAL A 50 23.87 -33.98 12.50
N PHE A 51 23.74 -33.36 13.66
CA PHE A 51 23.10 -32.06 13.80
C PHE A 51 23.83 -30.97 13.01
N TRP A 52 25.17 -30.93 13.09
CA TRP A 52 25.99 -30.01 12.30
C TRP A 52 25.81 -30.20 10.79
N LEU A 53 25.86 -31.44 10.31
CA LEU A 53 25.68 -31.74 8.90
C LEU A 53 24.27 -31.36 8.39
N LEU A 54 23.25 -31.53 9.24
CA LEU A 54 21.89 -31.10 8.93
C LEU A 54 21.80 -29.57 8.85
N GLN A 55 22.41 -28.84 9.78
CA GLN A 55 22.44 -27.37 9.76
C GLN A 55 23.13 -26.84 8.50
N GLU A 56 24.31 -27.36 8.16
CA GLU A 56 25.05 -26.92 6.97
C GLU A 56 24.27 -27.18 5.67
N ARG A 57 23.58 -28.32 5.58
CA ARG A 57 22.70 -28.62 4.44
C ARG A 57 21.49 -27.70 4.36
N VAL A 58 20.89 -27.38 5.51
CA VAL A 58 19.75 -26.47 5.58
C VAL A 58 20.18 -25.05 5.21
N GLU A 59 21.31 -24.56 5.71
CA GLU A 59 21.84 -23.24 5.36
C GLU A 59 22.18 -23.12 3.87
N THR A 60 22.85 -24.13 3.31
CA THR A 60 23.17 -24.17 1.88
C THR A 60 21.88 -24.16 1.04
N ALA A 61 20.94 -25.06 1.34
CA ALA A 61 19.66 -25.12 0.64
C ALA A 61 18.85 -23.83 0.77
N THR A 62 18.85 -23.21 1.95
CA THR A 62 18.17 -21.91 2.18
C THR A 62 18.79 -20.82 1.33
N THR A 63 20.13 -20.77 1.25
CA THR A 63 20.86 -19.77 0.46
C THR A 63 20.57 -19.92 -1.03
N ASP A 64 20.63 -21.14 -1.55
CA ASP A 64 20.36 -21.44 -2.96
C ASP A 64 18.92 -21.07 -3.34
N VAL A 65 17.95 -21.53 -2.53
CA VAL A 65 16.53 -21.26 -2.76
C VAL A 65 16.21 -19.76 -2.66
N THR A 66 16.83 -19.06 -1.70
CA THR A 66 16.69 -17.60 -1.59
C THR A 66 17.25 -16.92 -2.84
N GLY A 67 18.40 -17.38 -3.35
CA GLY A 67 18.97 -16.91 -4.61
C GLY A 67 17.99 -17.01 -5.78
N ASP A 68 17.32 -18.16 -5.92
CA ASP A 68 16.34 -18.40 -7.00
C ASP A 68 15.09 -17.53 -6.88
N VAL A 69 14.57 -17.33 -5.66
CA VAL A 69 13.45 -16.42 -5.38
C VAL A 69 13.83 -14.98 -5.78
N LEU A 70 15.01 -14.53 -5.36
CA LEU A 70 15.47 -13.18 -5.64
C LEU A 70 15.78 -12.97 -7.13
N ALA A 71 16.29 -13.99 -7.83
CA ALA A 71 16.47 -13.94 -9.27
C ALA A 71 15.11 -13.76 -9.99
N SER A 72 14.11 -14.54 -9.59
CA SER A 72 12.75 -14.43 -10.13
C SER A 72 12.14 -13.05 -9.83
N HIS A 73 12.32 -12.54 -8.62
CA HIS A 73 11.85 -11.21 -8.22
C HIS A 73 12.48 -10.10 -9.07
N ARG A 74 13.80 -10.13 -9.27
CA ARG A 74 14.51 -9.12 -10.09
C ARG A 74 14.02 -9.13 -11.53
N LEU A 75 13.78 -10.31 -12.12
CA LEU A 75 13.25 -10.42 -13.48
C LEU A 75 11.85 -9.80 -13.59
N ILE A 76 10.95 -10.09 -12.65
CA ILE A 76 9.61 -9.49 -12.62
C ILE A 76 9.69 -7.97 -12.43
N ALA A 77 10.47 -7.49 -11.47
CA ALA A 77 10.60 -6.06 -11.19
C ALA A 77 11.16 -5.30 -12.40
N THR A 78 12.17 -5.85 -13.07
CA THR A 78 12.77 -5.28 -14.29
C THR A 78 11.79 -5.29 -15.45
N ALA A 79 11.10 -6.42 -15.68
CA ALA A 79 10.08 -6.53 -16.72
C ALA A 79 8.94 -5.54 -16.50
N ALA A 80 8.46 -5.42 -15.25
CA ALA A 80 7.41 -4.48 -14.89
C ALA A 80 7.83 -3.01 -15.05
N ALA A 81 9.08 -2.66 -14.72
CA ALA A 81 9.63 -1.33 -14.96
C ALA A 81 9.67 -0.98 -16.47
N ASN A 82 9.93 -1.98 -17.31
CA ASN A 82 9.93 -1.87 -18.76
C ASN A 82 8.55 -2.05 -19.41
N LYS A 83 7.49 -2.20 -18.62
CA LYS A 83 6.10 -2.48 -19.06
C LYS A 83 5.98 -3.76 -19.92
N ASP A 84 6.88 -4.73 -19.71
CA ASP A 84 6.87 -6.02 -20.41
C ASP A 84 5.93 -7.00 -19.69
N ALA A 85 4.63 -6.86 -19.95
CA ALA A 85 3.60 -7.69 -19.35
C ALA A 85 3.67 -9.16 -19.79
N GLU A 86 4.15 -9.44 -21.01
CA GLU A 86 4.32 -10.80 -21.52
C GLU A 86 5.37 -11.55 -20.71
N LEU A 87 6.53 -10.93 -20.46
CA LEU A 87 7.55 -11.53 -19.62
C LEU A 87 7.05 -11.72 -18.19
N VAL A 88 6.36 -10.73 -17.60
CA VAL A 88 5.78 -10.86 -16.25
C VAL A 88 4.80 -12.03 -16.19
N ALA A 89 3.92 -12.19 -17.18
CA ALA A 89 2.94 -13.27 -17.22
C ALA A 89 3.57 -14.67 -17.10
N THR A 90 4.78 -14.87 -17.64
CA THR A 90 5.53 -16.14 -17.51
C THR A 90 5.97 -16.46 -16.08
N PHE A 91 5.97 -15.47 -15.18
CA PHE A 91 6.31 -15.60 -13.77
C PHE A 91 5.09 -15.53 -12.84
N LEU A 92 3.86 -15.42 -13.37
CA LEU A 92 2.66 -15.40 -12.53
C LEU A 92 2.16 -16.81 -12.24
N SER A 93 1.67 -17.00 -11.02
CA SER A 93 1.03 -18.25 -10.62
C SER A 93 -0.31 -18.43 -11.33
N GLY A 94 -0.55 -19.58 -11.96
CA GLY A 94 -1.85 -19.92 -12.56
C GLY A 94 -2.96 -20.26 -11.55
N ARG A 95 -2.71 -20.17 -10.23
CA ARG A 95 -3.66 -20.59 -9.18
C ARG A 95 -4.90 -19.69 -9.08
N ASN A 96 -4.78 -18.42 -9.42
CA ASN A 96 -5.89 -17.47 -9.46
C ASN A 96 -5.79 -16.63 -10.72
N ARG A 97 -6.58 -17.01 -11.72
CA ARG A 97 -6.57 -16.36 -13.04
C ARG A 97 -6.92 -14.87 -12.96
N ALA A 98 -7.95 -14.50 -12.20
CA ALA A 98 -8.39 -13.10 -12.10
C ALA A 98 -7.31 -12.21 -11.46
N TRP A 99 -6.61 -12.73 -10.45
CA TRP A 99 -5.49 -12.04 -9.81
C TRP A 99 -4.31 -11.86 -10.79
N SER A 100 -3.94 -12.89 -11.55
CA SER A 100 -2.84 -12.79 -12.52
C SER A 100 -3.17 -11.81 -13.65
N GLU A 101 -4.39 -11.87 -14.19
CA GLU A 101 -4.88 -10.91 -15.20
C GLU A 101 -4.91 -9.47 -14.66
N ALA A 102 -5.16 -9.27 -13.35
CA ALA A 102 -5.08 -7.95 -12.72
C ALA A 102 -3.63 -7.43 -12.65
N ILE A 103 -2.67 -8.28 -12.31
CA ILE A 103 -1.24 -7.93 -12.32
C ILE A 103 -0.78 -7.58 -13.73
N GLU A 104 -1.11 -8.40 -14.74
CA GLU A 104 -0.76 -8.15 -16.14
C GLU A 104 -1.30 -6.82 -16.67
N ARG A 105 -2.57 -6.50 -16.37
CA ARG A 105 -3.16 -5.20 -16.70
C ARG A 105 -2.43 -4.05 -16.02
N THR A 106 -2.09 -4.22 -14.75
CA THR A 106 -1.37 -3.21 -13.96
C THR A 106 0.04 -2.98 -14.50
N VAL A 107 0.74 -4.02 -14.95
CA VAL A 107 2.05 -3.90 -15.63
C VAL A 107 1.91 -3.21 -16.98
N SER A 108 0.94 -3.63 -17.79
CA SER A 108 0.67 -3.03 -19.11
C SER A 108 0.38 -1.52 -19.01
N ALA A 109 -0.35 -1.10 -17.98
CA ALA A 109 -0.63 0.31 -17.71
C ALA A 109 0.61 1.10 -17.23
N GLY A 110 1.65 0.42 -16.74
CA GLY A 110 2.79 1.04 -16.07
C GLY A 110 2.54 1.36 -14.59
N ASP A 111 1.46 0.82 -14.02
CA ASP A 111 0.99 1.12 -12.67
C ASP A 111 1.46 0.10 -11.61
N TYR A 112 2.22 -0.92 -12.02
CA TYR A 112 2.66 -1.97 -11.09
C TYR A 112 3.52 -1.40 -9.96
N GLN A 113 4.44 -0.51 -10.30
CA GLN A 113 5.28 0.19 -9.33
C GLN A 113 4.77 1.60 -9.04
N SER A 114 4.11 2.25 -10.01
CA SER A 114 3.52 3.58 -9.84
C SER A 114 2.40 3.55 -8.81
N ARG A 115 2.23 4.66 -8.10
CA ARG A 115 1.11 4.89 -7.18
C ARG A 115 0.45 6.22 -7.53
N ALA A 116 0.26 6.44 -8.84
CA ALA A 116 -0.24 7.70 -9.41
C ALA A 116 -1.62 8.08 -8.87
N SER A 117 -2.48 7.09 -8.59
CA SER A 117 -3.76 7.33 -7.91
C SER A 117 -3.58 8.01 -6.54
N PHE A 118 -2.51 7.72 -5.82
CA PHE A 118 -2.17 8.40 -4.56
C PHE A 118 -1.39 9.72 -4.75
N GLY A 119 -1.18 10.16 -5.99
CA GLY A 119 -0.33 11.31 -6.31
C GLY A 119 1.16 11.03 -6.12
N LEU A 120 1.55 9.76 -6.10
CA LEU A 120 2.92 9.33 -5.87
C LEU A 120 3.59 8.93 -7.19
N THR A 121 4.76 9.50 -7.43
CA THR A 121 5.62 9.16 -8.57
C THR A 121 6.71 8.21 -8.10
N TRP A 122 6.77 7.02 -8.68
CA TRP A 122 7.82 6.05 -8.38
C TRP A 122 9.20 6.58 -8.84
N LEU A 123 10.19 6.46 -7.97
CA LEU A 123 11.59 6.77 -8.28
C LEU A 123 12.35 5.45 -8.49
N PRO A 124 12.70 5.10 -9.74
CA PRO A 124 13.35 3.84 -10.03
C PRO A 124 14.64 3.64 -9.24
N SER A 125 14.76 2.48 -8.60
CA SER A 125 15.98 2.00 -7.95
C SER A 125 16.33 0.62 -8.48
N ASP A 126 17.59 0.20 -8.30
CA ASP A 126 18.00 -1.17 -8.61
C ASP A 126 17.14 -2.17 -7.80
N PRO A 127 16.40 -3.09 -8.46
CA PRO A 127 15.59 -4.08 -7.76
C PRO A 127 16.38 -4.92 -6.76
N ALA A 128 17.69 -5.13 -6.99
CA ALA A 128 18.53 -5.88 -6.06
C ALA A 128 18.76 -5.14 -4.74
N THR A 129 18.83 -3.81 -4.76
CA THR A 129 19.06 -2.98 -3.57
C THR A 129 17.77 -2.62 -2.84
N ALA A 130 16.63 -2.74 -3.53
CA ALA A 130 15.31 -2.53 -2.94
C ALA A 130 14.85 -3.67 -2.02
N VAL A 131 15.43 -4.88 -2.12
CA VAL A 131 15.05 -6.03 -1.27
C VAL A 131 15.60 -5.85 0.14
N ILE A 132 14.71 -5.80 1.12
CA ILE A 132 15.07 -5.75 2.56
C ILE A 132 15.26 -7.17 3.09
N SER A 133 14.34 -8.08 2.76
CA SER A 133 14.36 -9.45 3.27
C SER A 133 13.60 -10.40 2.36
N ALA A 134 14.03 -11.67 2.33
CA ALA A 134 13.29 -12.78 1.77
C ALA A 134 13.16 -13.88 2.83
N THR A 135 11.93 -14.21 3.21
CA THR A 135 11.65 -15.22 4.23
C THR A 135 11.02 -16.44 3.58
N LEU A 136 11.65 -17.60 3.74
CA LEU A 136 11.15 -18.87 3.23
C LEU A 136 10.31 -19.57 4.29
N ASN A 137 9.26 -20.26 3.85
CA ASN A 137 8.55 -21.17 4.74
C ASN A 137 9.37 -22.45 5.01
N PRO A 138 9.06 -23.22 6.08
CA PRO A 138 9.85 -24.40 6.45
C PRO A 138 9.92 -25.50 5.37
N GLN A 139 8.98 -25.51 4.43
CA GLN A 139 8.90 -26.48 3.34
C GLN A 139 9.60 -26.00 2.05
N PHE A 140 10.19 -24.80 2.03
CA PHE A 140 10.84 -24.21 0.86
C PHE A 140 9.96 -24.17 -0.39
N ASN A 141 8.65 -24.00 -0.22
CA ASN A 141 7.70 -23.92 -1.34
C ASN A 141 6.93 -22.60 -1.40
N GLU A 142 7.14 -21.72 -0.42
CA GLU A 142 6.63 -20.36 -0.37
C GLU A 142 7.70 -19.41 0.17
N ALA A 143 7.74 -18.19 -0.36
CA ALA A 143 8.64 -17.14 0.09
C ALA A 143 7.92 -15.79 0.14
N GLU A 144 8.14 -15.03 1.21
CA GLU A 144 7.74 -13.62 1.29
C GLU A 144 8.96 -12.74 1.01
N VAL A 145 8.90 -11.97 -0.07
CA VAL A 145 9.92 -10.97 -0.42
C VAL A 145 9.41 -9.59 -0.03
N VAL A 146 10.17 -8.91 0.82
CA VAL A 146 9.86 -7.56 1.29
C VAL A 146 10.80 -6.58 0.62
N THR A 147 10.24 -5.59 -0.07
CA THR A 147 10.99 -4.52 -0.74
C THR A 147 10.68 -3.16 -0.14
N GLU A 148 11.64 -2.24 -0.24
CA GLU A 148 11.47 -0.82 0.04
C GLU A 148 11.59 -0.04 -1.27
N GLN A 149 10.55 0.69 -1.61
CA GLN A 149 10.45 1.49 -2.83
C GLN A 149 10.42 2.97 -2.45
N VAL A 150 11.08 3.79 -3.25
CA VAL A 150 11.13 5.24 -3.04
C VAL A 150 10.13 5.93 -3.97
N TYR A 151 9.39 6.87 -3.42
CA TYR A 151 8.39 7.66 -4.14
C TYR A 151 8.62 9.14 -3.91
N ALA A 152 8.34 9.95 -4.93
CA ALA A 152 8.23 11.39 -4.84
C ALA A 152 6.76 11.80 -4.74
N TYR A 153 6.48 12.80 -3.91
CA TYR A 153 5.18 13.43 -3.78
C TYR A 153 5.31 14.95 -3.95
N PRO A 154 4.50 15.59 -4.80
CA PRO A 154 4.52 17.03 -4.92
C PRO A 154 3.94 17.67 -3.65
N ILE A 155 4.67 18.61 -3.05
CA ILE A 155 4.19 19.40 -1.91
C ILE A 155 3.78 20.83 -2.30
N GLY A 156 3.81 21.13 -3.60
CA GLY A 156 3.43 22.43 -4.18
C GLY A 156 4.64 23.28 -4.57
N ASN A 157 4.40 24.34 -5.36
CA ASN A 157 5.43 25.26 -5.85
C ASN A 157 6.61 24.58 -6.56
N GLY A 158 6.37 23.45 -7.22
CA GLY A 158 7.41 22.65 -7.88
C GLY A 158 8.34 21.87 -6.94
N LEU A 159 8.07 21.88 -5.63
CA LEU A 159 8.83 21.10 -4.65
C LEU A 159 8.25 19.69 -4.50
N THR A 160 9.14 18.72 -4.28
CA THR A 160 8.79 17.32 -4.02
C THR A 160 9.43 16.84 -2.73
N GLU A 161 8.69 15.98 -2.02
CA GLU A 161 9.18 15.24 -0.86
C GLU A 161 9.35 13.77 -1.26
N THR A 162 10.40 13.12 -0.73
CA THR A 162 10.64 11.70 -0.96
C THR A 162 10.18 10.89 0.24
N MET A 163 9.51 9.76 0.01
CA MET A 163 9.14 8.82 1.05
C MET A 163 9.48 7.39 0.65
N ARG A 164 9.45 6.49 1.63
CA ARG A 164 9.71 5.07 1.43
C ARG A 164 8.49 4.25 1.80
N LEU A 165 8.08 3.37 0.90
CA LEU A 165 7.00 2.43 1.11
C LEU A 165 7.53 1.00 1.04
N ARG A 166 7.13 0.19 2.01
CA ARG A 166 7.46 -1.23 2.06
C ARG A 166 6.37 -2.05 1.39
N GLN A 167 6.74 -2.93 0.50
CA GLN A 167 5.83 -3.82 -0.22
C GLN A 167 6.19 -5.27 0.05
N THR A 168 5.19 -6.15 0.07
CA THR A 168 5.38 -7.59 0.25
C THR A 168 4.86 -8.33 -0.97
N ALA A 169 5.73 -9.14 -1.55
CA ALA A 169 5.42 -10.03 -2.67
C ALA A 169 5.52 -11.48 -2.20
N VAL A 170 4.51 -12.28 -2.51
CA VAL A 170 4.49 -13.71 -2.16
C VAL A 170 4.88 -14.52 -3.39
N TYR A 171 5.86 -15.41 -3.23
CA TYR A 171 6.34 -16.32 -4.25
C TYR A 171 6.03 -17.74 -3.86
N ARG A 172 5.76 -18.59 -4.84
CA ARG A 172 5.58 -20.03 -4.65
C ARG A 172 6.41 -20.81 -5.64
N SER A 173 6.88 -21.97 -5.19
CA SER A 173 7.62 -22.91 -6.04
C SER A 173 6.71 -23.40 -7.17
N GLY A 174 7.15 -23.17 -8.41
CA GLY A 174 6.64 -23.82 -9.61
C GLY A 174 7.57 -24.95 -10.08
N PRO A 175 7.26 -25.62 -11.19
CA PRO A 175 8.06 -26.75 -11.69
C PRO A 175 9.53 -26.40 -11.97
N ASP A 176 9.77 -25.24 -12.59
CA ASP A 176 11.10 -24.83 -13.06
C ASP A 176 11.60 -23.51 -12.45
N ARG A 177 10.74 -22.77 -11.74
CA ARG A 177 11.03 -21.42 -11.23
C ARG A 177 10.10 -21.01 -10.11
N TRP A 178 10.46 -19.95 -9.40
CA TRP A 178 9.58 -19.29 -8.45
C TRP A 178 8.60 -18.36 -9.17
N LEU A 179 7.33 -18.49 -8.81
CA LEU A 179 6.24 -17.73 -9.43
C LEU A 179 5.66 -16.74 -8.42
N LEU A 180 5.42 -15.51 -8.84
CA LEU A 180 4.67 -14.54 -8.06
C LEU A 180 3.23 -15.02 -7.93
N ALA A 181 2.74 -15.10 -6.70
CA ALA A 181 1.48 -15.72 -6.36
C ALA A 181 0.60 -14.79 -5.51
N PRO A 182 -0.73 -14.94 -5.59
CA PRO A 182 -1.60 -14.30 -4.63
C PRO A 182 -1.27 -14.80 -3.21
N PRO A 183 -1.19 -13.90 -2.21
CA PRO A 183 -1.13 -14.31 -0.82
C PRO A 183 -2.38 -15.13 -0.45
N ASP A 184 -2.25 -16.05 0.51
CA ASP A 184 -3.38 -16.83 0.99
C ASP A 184 -4.26 -16.04 1.97
N ALA A 185 -5.36 -16.65 2.43
CA ALA A 185 -6.25 -16.00 3.38
C ALA A 185 -5.56 -15.74 4.74
N ASN A 186 -4.67 -16.64 5.17
CA ASN A 186 -3.96 -16.53 6.44
C ASN A 186 -3.00 -15.34 6.45
N PHE A 187 -2.40 -15.00 5.31
CA PHE A 187 -1.55 -13.82 5.16
C PHE A 187 -2.29 -12.53 5.53
N TRP A 188 -3.57 -12.42 5.15
CA TRP A 188 -4.41 -11.24 5.39
C TRP A 188 -5.07 -11.23 6.77
N GLY A 189 -5.34 -12.41 7.33
CA GLY A 189 -6.09 -12.58 8.58
C GLY A 189 -7.58 -12.33 8.40
N GLU A 190 -8.29 -12.12 9.51
CA GLU A 190 -9.74 -11.89 9.47
C GLU A 190 -10.08 -10.51 8.90
N THR A 191 -11.24 -10.37 8.27
CA THR A 191 -11.77 -9.03 7.93
C THR A 191 -12.32 -8.38 9.19
N LYS A 192 -11.82 -7.18 9.53
CA LYS A 192 -12.30 -6.34 10.62
C LYS A 192 -13.08 -5.14 10.06
N THR A 193 -13.81 -4.46 10.93
CA THR A 193 -14.59 -3.26 10.57
C THR A 193 -14.40 -2.17 11.62
N LYS A 194 -14.16 -0.95 11.16
CA LYS A 194 -14.09 0.25 11.98
C LYS A 194 -15.20 1.21 11.56
N GLN A 195 -16.08 1.54 12.49
CA GLN A 195 -17.13 2.53 12.29
C GLN A 195 -16.66 3.91 12.78
N GLY A 196 -16.82 4.91 11.92
CA GLY A 196 -16.66 6.34 12.18
C GLY A 196 -17.99 7.09 12.04
N PHE A 197 -17.95 8.42 11.97
CA PHE A 197 -19.15 9.23 11.86
C PHE A 197 -19.63 9.32 10.40
N TYR A 198 -18.75 9.70 9.50
CA TYR A 198 -19.00 9.82 8.06
C TYR A 198 -18.59 8.57 7.28
N LEU A 199 -17.74 7.70 7.84
CA LEU A 199 -17.34 6.47 7.17
C LEU A 199 -17.44 5.19 8.00
N THR A 200 -17.65 4.06 7.32
CA THR A 200 -17.36 2.72 7.82
C THR A 200 -16.27 2.08 6.96
N LEU A 201 -15.17 1.66 7.57
CA LEU A 201 -14.04 1.02 6.91
C LEU A 201 -14.00 -0.48 7.20
N ARG A 202 -13.96 -1.31 6.16
CA ARG A 202 -13.66 -2.75 6.21
C ARG A 202 -12.23 -3.00 5.74
N TYR A 203 -11.47 -3.78 6.49
CA TYR A 203 -10.04 -4.00 6.22
C TYR A 203 -9.56 -5.37 6.72
N PRO A 204 -8.48 -5.94 6.14
CA PRO A 204 -7.86 -7.15 6.66
C PRO A 204 -7.11 -6.88 7.97
N GLU A 205 -7.12 -7.84 8.89
CA GLU A 205 -6.46 -7.78 10.20
C GLU A 205 -4.97 -7.44 10.11
N ARG A 206 -4.27 -7.91 9.07
CA ARG A 206 -2.88 -7.56 8.80
C ARG A 206 -2.63 -6.05 8.78
N ASP A 207 -3.56 -5.28 8.26
CA ASP A 207 -3.44 -3.83 8.12
C ASP A 207 -4.05 -3.06 9.29
N GLU A 208 -4.47 -3.72 10.39
CA GLU A 208 -5.31 -3.11 11.42
C GLU A 208 -4.76 -1.81 11.98
N ALA A 209 -3.49 -1.79 12.41
CA ALA A 209 -2.89 -0.59 13.02
C ALA A 209 -2.93 0.61 12.07
N LEU A 210 -2.68 0.39 10.78
CA LEU A 210 -2.66 1.43 9.76
C LEU A 210 -4.08 1.81 9.32
N ALA A 211 -4.94 0.82 9.12
CA ALA A 211 -6.33 1.01 8.72
C ALA A 211 -7.14 1.79 9.76
N GLN A 212 -6.91 1.55 11.05
CA GLN A 212 -7.57 2.30 12.12
C GLN A 212 -7.18 3.79 12.09
N ARG A 213 -5.90 4.10 11.86
CA ARG A 213 -5.45 5.50 11.74
C ARG A 213 -5.99 6.16 10.46
N LEU A 214 -5.91 5.46 9.32
CA LEU A 214 -6.46 5.93 8.05
C LEU A 214 -7.97 6.19 8.15
N ALA A 215 -8.72 5.33 8.86
CA ALA A 215 -10.15 5.55 9.09
C ALA A 215 -10.41 6.90 9.76
N LEU A 216 -9.64 7.27 10.79
CA LEU A 216 -9.80 8.54 11.48
C LEU A 216 -9.48 9.73 10.57
N ASP A 217 -8.40 9.66 9.80
CA ASP A 217 -8.00 10.75 8.90
C ASP A 217 -8.99 10.94 7.74
N MET A 218 -9.51 9.83 7.17
CA MET A 218 -10.54 9.89 6.14
C MET A 218 -11.88 10.42 6.67
N ASP A 219 -12.29 10.03 7.89
CA ASP A 219 -13.49 10.54 8.54
C ASP A 219 -13.38 12.04 8.82
N SER A 220 -12.21 12.48 9.30
CA SER A 220 -11.87 13.90 9.54
C SER A 220 -11.89 14.71 8.24
N ALA A 221 -11.36 14.16 7.14
CA ALA A 221 -11.38 14.82 5.84
C ALA A 221 -12.83 15.02 5.32
N LEU A 222 -13.72 14.04 5.52
CA LEU A 222 -15.14 14.18 5.21
C LEU A 222 -15.85 15.20 6.13
N ALA A 223 -15.50 15.22 7.42
CA ALA A 223 -16.01 16.24 8.35
C ALA A 223 -15.60 17.65 7.92
N ALA A 224 -14.33 17.84 7.53
CA ALA A 224 -13.80 19.11 7.05
C ALA A 224 -14.47 19.53 5.72
N LEU A 225 -14.76 18.58 4.83
CA LEU A 225 -15.57 18.83 3.65
C LEU A 225 -16.97 19.35 4.00
N CYS A 226 -17.66 18.71 4.94
CA CYS A 226 -19.01 19.11 5.33
C CYS A 226 -19.06 20.41 6.16
N ALA A 227 -17.97 20.78 6.82
CA ALA A 227 -17.83 22.08 7.46
C ALA A 227 -17.52 23.21 6.47
N ASN A 228 -17.10 22.89 5.24
CA ASN A 228 -16.80 23.89 4.22
C ASN A 228 -18.10 24.46 3.65
N PRO A 229 -18.34 25.79 3.75
CA PRO A 229 -19.58 26.40 3.28
C PRO A 229 -19.81 26.24 1.78
N ALA A 230 -18.76 25.93 1.00
CA ALA A 230 -18.86 25.65 -0.43
C ALA A 230 -19.75 24.43 -0.76
N PHE A 231 -20.00 23.55 0.22
CA PHE A 231 -20.75 22.32 0.05
C PHE A 231 -21.92 22.26 1.03
N THR A 232 -23.04 21.68 0.58
CA THR A 232 -24.19 21.37 1.44
C THR A 232 -24.27 19.85 1.59
N CYS A 233 -23.74 19.32 2.70
CA CYS A 233 -23.83 17.89 2.97
C CYS A 233 -25.25 17.50 3.41
N PRO A 234 -25.80 16.39 2.89
CA PRO A 234 -27.09 15.88 3.35
C PRO A 234 -26.99 15.32 4.78
N ASP A 235 -28.10 15.43 5.52
CA ASP A 235 -28.25 14.77 6.82
C ASP A 235 -28.12 13.25 6.63
N GLY A 236 -27.10 12.64 7.23
CA GLY A 236 -26.83 11.22 7.08
C GLY A 236 -25.87 10.86 5.93
N LEU A 237 -25.07 11.80 5.42
CA LEU A 237 -23.93 11.45 4.57
C LEU A 237 -23.07 10.38 5.26
N HIS A 238 -23.04 9.18 4.69
CA HIS A 238 -22.23 8.08 5.18
C HIS A 238 -21.63 7.28 4.01
N VAL A 239 -20.34 6.97 4.14
CA VAL A 239 -19.54 6.32 3.11
C VAL A 239 -19.04 4.98 3.62
N GLN A 240 -19.14 3.94 2.80
CA GLN A 240 -18.55 2.65 3.06
C GLN A 240 -17.24 2.53 2.28
N VAL A 241 -16.18 2.08 2.94
CA VAL A 241 -14.87 1.86 2.32
C VAL A 241 -14.44 0.42 2.58
N GLU A 242 -13.95 -0.26 1.56
CA GLU A 242 -13.37 -1.59 1.64
C GLU A 242 -11.92 -1.54 1.15
N PHE A 243 -10.98 -1.86 2.04
CA PHE A 243 -9.60 -2.14 1.68
C PHE A 243 -9.49 -3.54 1.10
N SER A 244 -9.28 -3.60 -0.21
CA SER A 244 -9.23 -4.82 -1.00
C SER A 244 -7.79 -5.30 -1.23
N PRO A 245 -7.53 -6.61 -1.08
CA PRO A 245 -6.25 -7.22 -1.45
C PRO A 245 -6.12 -7.46 -2.97
N ASP A 246 -7.14 -7.13 -3.77
CA ASP A 246 -7.13 -7.33 -5.24
C ASP A 246 -6.22 -6.30 -5.94
N PRO A 247 -5.18 -6.72 -6.68
CA PRO A 247 -4.31 -5.84 -7.46
C PRO A 247 -5.04 -4.93 -8.44
N ALA A 248 -6.22 -5.32 -8.92
CA ALA A 248 -7.03 -4.48 -9.82
C ALA A 248 -7.39 -3.13 -9.19
N THR A 249 -7.36 -3.03 -7.85
CA THR A 249 -7.58 -1.77 -7.15
C THR A 249 -6.43 -0.78 -7.28
N LEU A 250 -5.22 -1.19 -7.67
CA LEU A 250 -4.11 -0.24 -7.90
C LEU A 250 -4.36 0.65 -9.13
N THR A 251 -5.12 0.16 -10.11
CA THR A 251 -5.44 0.85 -11.37
C THR A 251 -6.90 1.29 -11.47
N ALA A 252 -7.69 1.06 -10.42
CA ALA A 252 -9.11 1.40 -10.44
C ALA A 252 -9.31 2.92 -10.50
N ASP A 253 -10.24 3.36 -11.36
CA ASP A 253 -10.77 4.71 -11.30
C ASP A 253 -11.81 4.80 -10.17
N PHE A 254 -11.35 5.28 -9.02
CA PHE A 254 -12.18 5.45 -7.82
C PHE A 254 -13.23 6.58 -7.95
N ALA A 255 -13.24 7.32 -9.06
CA ALA A 255 -14.33 8.25 -9.37
C ALA A 255 -15.68 7.53 -9.54
N THR A 256 -15.67 6.22 -9.81
CA THR A 256 -16.85 5.39 -10.01
C THR A 256 -17.25 4.66 -8.72
N ALA A 257 -17.68 5.41 -7.70
CA ALA A 257 -18.24 4.80 -6.49
C ALA A 257 -19.50 3.98 -6.83
N VAL A 258 -19.61 2.76 -6.31
CA VAL A 258 -20.81 1.94 -6.49
C VAL A 258 -21.83 2.32 -5.42
N PHE A 259 -23.08 2.57 -5.82
CA PHE A 259 -24.18 2.73 -4.89
C PHE A 259 -24.63 1.36 -4.38
N VAL A 260 -24.63 1.18 -3.07
CA VAL A 260 -25.15 -0.02 -2.39
C VAL A 260 -26.32 0.38 -1.50
N GLU A 261 -27.19 -0.57 -1.15
CA GLU A 261 -28.23 -0.34 -0.15
C GLU A 261 -27.57 0.15 1.16
N GLY A 262 -27.81 1.41 1.52
CA GLY A 262 -27.24 2.05 2.72
C GLY A 262 -25.96 2.87 2.52
N GLY A 263 -25.52 3.15 1.30
CA GLY A 263 -24.45 4.14 1.06
C GLY A 263 -23.60 3.89 -0.19
N ARG A 264 -22.54 4.67 -0.34
CA ARG A 264 -21.54 4.48 -1.40
C ARG A 264 -20.44 3.55 -0.93
N LEU A 265 -20.07 2.55 -1.73
CA LEU A 265 -18.92 1.69 -1.47
C LEU A 265 -17.74 2.11 -2.34
N PHE A 266 -16.66 2.50 -1.68
CA PHE A 266 -15.35 2.72 -2.29
C PHE A 266 -14.48 1.51 -2.01
N ARG A 267 -14.02 0.84 -3.06
CA ARG A 267 -13.06 -0.25 -2.94
C ARG A 267 -11.67 0.29 -3.25
N LEU A 268 -10.83 0.42 -2.23
CA LEU A 268 -9.48 0.98 -2.30
C LEU A 268 -8.45 -0.16 -2.07
N PRO A 269 -7.21 -0.06 -2.56
CA PRO A 269 -6.21 -1.07 -2.25
C PRO A 269 -5.89 -1.10 -0.77
N THR A 270 -5.61 -2.28 -0.24
CA THR A 270 -5.05 -2.45 1.11
C THR A 270 -3.72 -1.71 1.27
N PRO A 271 -3.40 -1.17 2.46
CA PRO A 271 -2.09 -0.57 2.69
C PRO A 271 -0.91 -1.52 2.45
N THR A 272 -1.04 -2.82 2.73
CA THR A 272 -0.01 -3.81 2.37
C THR A 272 0.20 -3.89 0.84
N LEU A 273 -0.84 -3.72 0.03
CA LEU A 273 -0.76 -3.72 -1.44
C LEU A 273 -0.26 -2.37 -2.01
N ALA A 274 -0.78 -1.25 -1.49
CA ALA A 274 -0.37 0.08 -1.89
C ALA A 274 1.08 0.39 -1.47
N GLY A 275 1.48 -0.09 -0.30
CA GLY A 275 2.80 0.08 0.31
C GLY A 275 2.69 0.66 1.72
N ILE A 276 3.37 0.03 2.67
CA ILE A 276 3.36 0.42 4.09
C ILE A 276 4.37 1.56 4.29
N PRO A 277 3.95 2.74 4.79
CA PRO A 277 4.86 3.85 5.05
C PRO A 277 5.89 3.50 6.13
N GLN A 278 7.12 3.97 5.95
CA GLN A 278 8.23 3.70 6.88
C GLN A 278 8.44 4.80 7.93
N ASP A 279 7.82 5.95 7.74
CA ASP A 279 7.88 7.09 8.63
C ASP A 279 6.54 7.86 8.65
N GLU A 280 6.46 8.86 9.52
CA GLU A 280 5.24 9.65 9.68
C GLU A 280 4.95 10.53 8.46
N ALA A 281 5.97 11.05 7.76
CA ALA A 281 5.78 11.84 6.54
C ALA A 281 5.17 11.00 5.40
N GLY A 282 5.65 9.78 5.21
CA GLY A 282 5.08 8.80 4.29
C GLY A 282 3.66 8.39 4.69
N TYR A 283 3.40 8.24 6.00
CA TYR A 283 2.06 7.98 6.50
C TYR A 283 1.09 9.12 6.13
N GLN A 284 1.45 10.37 6.46
CA GLN A 284 0.60 11.54 6.19
C GLN A 284 0.31 11.69 4.70
N THR A 285 1.28 11.36 3.85
CA THR A 285 1.08 11.40 2.40
C THR A 285 0.15 10.31 1.91
N MET A 286 0.32 9.07 2.40
CA MET A 286 -0.62 7.99 2.10
C MET A 286 -2.04 8.32 2.59
N ALA A 287 -2.18 8.86 3.80
CA ALA A 287 -3.46 9.27 4.36
C ALA A 287 -4.16 10.32 3.48
N ARG A 288 -3.43 11.34 3.01
CA ARG A 288 -3.92 12.33 2.03
C ARG A 288 -4.36 11.68 0.72
N GLY A 289 -3.59 10.72 0.21
CA GLY A 289 -3.93 9.97 -1.00
C GLY A 289 -5.24 9.19 -0.84
N TYR A 290 -5.38 8.40 0.22
CA TYR A 290 -6.61 7.66 0.53
C TYR A 290 -7.82 8.58 0.73
N ALA A 291 -7.65 9.66 1.51
CA ALA A 291 -8.70 10.65 1.74
C ALA A 291 -9.12 11.33 0.42
N THR A 292 -8.17 11.67 -0.46
CA THR A 292 -8.47 12.24 -1.78
C THR A 292 -9.35 11.31 -2.62
N GLN A 293 -9.11 10.00 -2.58
CA GLN A 293 -9.92 9.02 -3.33
C GLN A 293 -11.38 8.95 -2.90
N ILE A 294 -11.69 9.37 -1.68
CA ILE A 294 -13.07 9.37 -1.16
C ILE A 294 -13.68 10.78 -1.27
N VAL A 295 -12.91 11.80 -0.88
CA VAL A 295 -13.37 13.18 -0.81
C VAL A 295 -13.65 13.74 -2.20
N LEU A 296 -12.80 13.48 -3.21
CA LEU A 296 -13.00 14.01 -4.56
C LEU A 296 -14.31 13.54 -5.21
N PRO A 297 -14.67 12.24 -5.20
CA PRO A 297 -15.95 11.79 -5.76
C PRO A 297 -17.17 12.28 -4.97
N VAL A 298 -17.06 12.47 -3.65
CA VAL A 298 -18.13 13.08 -2.85
C VAL A 298 -18.27 14.57 -3.19
N MET A 299 -17.17 15.32 -3.27
CA MET A 299 -17.15 16.72 -3.68
C MET A 299 -17.80 16.93 -5.06
N ARG A 300 -17.42 16.11 -6.05
CA ARG A 300 -18.01 16.15 -7.39
C ARG A 300 -19.52 15.98 -7.34
N GLN A 301 -20.01 15.00 -6.57
CA GLN A 301 -21.44 14.78 -6.42
C GLN A 301 -22.14 15.97 -5.76
N LEU A 302 -21.62 16.46 -4.62
CA LEU A 302 -22.21 17.58 -3.88
C LEU A 302 -22.25 18.86 -4.74
N ALA A 303 -21.28 19.02 -5.63
CA ALA A 303 -21.20 20.14 -6.58
C ALA A 303 -21.97 19.91 -7.89
N GLY A 304 -22.58 18.74 -8.11
CA GLY A 304 -23.27 18.42 -9.36
C GLY A 304 -22.35 18.30 -10.58
N ILE A 305 -21.06 18.02 -10.38
CA ILE A 305 -20.05 17.93 -11.44
C ILE A 305 -20.06 16.51 -12.03
N VAL A 306 -20.50 16.41 -13.28
CA VAL A 306 -20.43 15.19 -14.10
C VAL A 306 -19.01 15.02 -14.68
N PRO A 307 -18.38 13.83 -14.54
CA PRO A 307 -17.11 13.53 -15.17
C PRO A 307 -17.16 13.71 -16.70
N GLY A 308 -16.11 14.30 -17.28
CA GLY A 308 -15.98 14.47 -18.73
C GLY A 308 -16.72 15.68 -19.33
N GLU A 309 -17.77 16.19 -18.69
CA GLU A 309 -18.55 17.33 -19.21
C GLU A 309 -18.02 18.69 -18.73
N ASN A 310 -17.44 18.75 -17.53
CA ASN A 310 -17.20 20.02 -16.85
C ASN A 310 -15.77 20.61 -17.04
N GLY A 311 -14.99 20.03 -17.96
CA GLY A 311 -13.72 20.56 -18.43
C GLY A 311 -12.65 20.83 -17.37
N VAL A 312 -11.60 21.53 -17.80
CA VAL A 312 -10.41 21.85 -16.99
C VAL A 312 -10.74 22.83 -15.84
N PHE A 313 -11.71 23.72 -16.02
CA PHE A 313 -12.10 24.68 -14.99
C PHE A 313 -12.74 24.02 -13.76
N ALA A 314 -13.65 23.06 -13.95
CA ALA A 314 -14.25 22.36 -12.81
C ALA A 314 -13.21 21.54 -12.05
N GLN A 315 -12.23 20.95 -12.77
CA GLN A 315 -11.11 20.28 -12.13
C GLN A 315 -10.24 21.28 -11.34
N ALA A 316 -9.95 22.46 -11.87
CA ALA A 316 -9.24 23.51 -11.16
C ALA A 316 -9.96 24.00 -9.89
N TRP A 317 -11.29 24.08 -9.93
CA TRP A 317 -12.11 24.37 -8.75
C TRP A 317 -12.07 23.24 -7.72
N LEU A 318 -12.12 21.98 -8.15
CA LEU A 318 -12.03 20.82 -7.26
C LEU A 318 -10.66 20.75 -6.57
N ASP A 319 -9.57 20.87 -7.33
CA ASP A 319 -8.21 20.83 -6.79
C ASP A 319 -7.94 22.02 -5.85
N TRP A 320 -8.60 23.17 -6.04
CA TRP A 320 -8.54 24.27 -5.08
C TRP A 320 -9.04 23.87 -3.70
N HIS A 321 -10.22 23.25 -3.65
CA HIS A 321 -10.80 22.80 -2.39
C HIS A 321 -10.02 21.64 -1.79
N LEU A 322 -9.50 20.71 -2.61
CA LEU A 322 -8.59 19.67 -2.13
C LEU A 322 -7.32 20.27 -1.50
N ALA A 323 -6.76 21.34 -2.09
CA ALA A 323 -5.63 22.04 -1.51
C ALA A 323 -5.97 22.75 -0.21
N ARG A 324 -7.15 23.35 -0.12
CA ARG A 324 -7.62 23.99 1.12
C ARG A 324 -7.90 22.98 2.25
N LEU A 325 -8.28 21.76 1.90
CA LEU A 325 -8.41 20.63 2.83
C LEU A 325 -7.06 19.97 3.16
N GLY A 326 -5.96 20.42 2.54
CA GLY A 326 -4.63 19.85 2.74
C GLY A 326 -4.45 18.46 2.14
N LEU A 327 -5.31 18.04 1.22
CA LEU A 327 -5.31 16.69 0.62
C LEU A 327 -4.40 16.59 -0.61
N ARG A 328 -4.24 17.67 -1.36
CA ARG A 328 -3.39 17.72 -2.57
C ARG A 328 -2.83 19.12 -2.74
N PRO A 329 -1.57 19.31 -3.17
CA PRO A 329 -1.10 20.65 -3.53
C PRO A 329 -1.92 21.25 -4.68
N TYR A 330 -2.09 22.57 -4.68
CA TYR A 330 -2.65 23.26 -5.83
C TYR A 330 -1.63 23.25 -6.98
N PRO A 331 -1.99 22.84 -8.20
CA PRO A 331 -1.01 22.55 -9.25
C PRO A 331 -0.49 23.80 -9.98
N LEU A 332 -0.91 25.01 -9.60
CA LEU A 332 -0.38 26.25 -10.16
C LEU A 332 1.02 26.56 -9.60
N THR A 333 2.04 26.61 -10.46
CA THR A 333 3.42 26.94 -10.08
C THR A 333 3.80 28.39 -10.41
N ALA A 334 4.95 28.85 -9.90
CA ALA A 334 5.50 30.16 -10.27
C ALA A 334 5.90 30.23 -11.76
N ALA A 335 6.40 29.13 -12.32
CA ALA A 335 6.76 29.05 -13.74
C ALA A 335 5.52 29.20 -14.64
N ASP A 336 4.39 28.63 -14.21
CA ASP A 336 3.12 28.80 -14.91
C ASP A 336 2.68 30.26 -14.94
N ARG A 337 2.79 30.98 -13.80
CA ARG A 337 2.45 32.40 -13.75
C ARG A 337 3.33 33.25 -14.66
N VAL A 338 4.65 33.02 -14.64
CA VAL A 338 5.59 33.70 -15.56
C VAL A 338 5.21 33.49 -17.02
N ARG A 339 4.80 32.27 -17.39
CA ARG A 339 4.33 31.96 -18.74
C ARG A 339 3.04 32.73 -19.09
N LEU A 340 2.06 32.74 -18.18
CA LEU A 340 0.81 33.48 -18.39
C LEU A 340 1.01 34.98 -18.57
N VAL A 341 1.96 35.58 -17.83
CA VAL A 341 2.38 36.99 -18.02
C VAL A 341 3.04 37.18 -19.38
N ALA A 342 3.98 36.30 -19.76
CA ALA A 342 4.69 36.39 -21.03
C ALA A 342 3.75 36.26 -22.25
N ASP A 343 2.71 35.44 -22.12
CA ASP A 343 1.69 35.23 -23.15
C ASP A 343 0.65 36.39 -23.19
N ASN A 344 0.79 37.41 -22.33
CA ASN A 344 -0.08 38.58 -22.22
C ASN A 344 -1.56 38.20 -22.09
N ILE A 345 -1.84 37.17 -21.27
CA ILE A 345 -3.20 36.66 -21.08
C ILE A 345 -4.01 37.66 -20.25
N THR A 346 -5.03 38.25 -20.87
CA THR A 346 -6.00 39.09 -20.19
C THR A 346 -7.05 38.25 -19.48
N LEU A 347 -7.77 38.85 -18.53
CA LEU A 347 -8.90 38.19 -17.87
C LEU A 347 -9.94 37.76 -18.91
N ALA A 348 -10.20 38.61 -19.90
CA ALA A 348 -11.07 38.31 -21.05
C ALA A 348 -10.55 37.17 -21.95
N GLY A 349 -9.22 36.98 -22.07
CA GLY A 349 -8.63 35.83 -22.76
C GLY A 349 -8.91 34.50 -22.05
N GLY A 350 -9.16 34.54 -20.74
CA GLY A 350 -9.63 33.42 -19.94
C GLY A 350 -11.07 32.99 -20.24
N ALA A 351 -11.83 33.73 -21.05
CA ALA A 351 -13.27 33.54 -21.26
C ALA A 351 -13.74 32.18 -21.77
N ALA A 352 -12.89 31.42 -22.45
CA ALA A 352 -13.25 30.15 -23.08
C ALA A 352 -13.26 28.95 -22.09
N LEU A 353 -13.62 29.18 -20.82
CA LEU A 353 -13.39 28.26 -19.68
C LEU A 353 -14.00 26.86 -19.83
N SER A 354 -15.19 26.76 -20.43
CA SER A 354 -15.90 25.50 -20.63
C SER A 354 -15.31 24.64 -21.76
N GLY A 355 -14.40 25.19 -22.57
CA GLY A 355 -13.77 24.52 -23.71
C GLY A 355 -12.26 24.68 -23.77
N LEU A 356 -11.61 25.07 -22.66
CA LEU A 356 -10.15 25.20 -22.64
C LEU A 356 -9.50 23.85 -22.91
N PRO A 357 -8.55 23.77 -23.87
CA PRO A 357 -7.76 22.56 -24.05
C PRO A 357 -6.87 22.34 -22.81
N ASP A 358 -6.48 21.10 -22.56
CA ASP A 358 -5.67 20.71 -21.39
C ASP A 358 -4.35 21.51 -21.29
N GLU A 359 -3.79 21.93 -22.42
CA GLU A 359 -2.58 22.77 -22.49
C GLU A 359 -2.76 24.18 -21.88
N MET A 360 -4.00 24.65 -21.75
CA MET A 360 -4.37 25.90 -21.08
C MET A 360 -4.81 25.69 -19.63
N ALA A 361 -4.61 24.51 -19.06
CA ALA A 361 -4.96 24.27 -17.65
C ALA A 361 -4.36 25.27 -16.66
N PRO A 362 -3.10 25.73 -16.79
CA PRO A 362 -2.56 26.74 -15.90
C PRO A 362 -3.39 28.02 -15.81
N LEU A 363 -4.03 28.44 -16.92
CA LEU A 363 -4.91 29.60 -16.94
C LEU A 363 -6.17 29.37 -16.09
N ALA A 364 -6.78 28.20 -16.19
CA ALA A 364 -7.94 27.85 -15.36
C ALA A 364 -7.59 27.83 -13.87
N TYR A 365 -6.43 27.27 -13.50
CA TYR A 365 -5.96 27.28 -12.11
C TYR A 365 -5.64 28.71 -11.63
N ALA A 366 -4.98 29.52 -12.43
CA ALA A 366 -4.71 30.93 -12.10
C ALA A 366 -6.00 31.71 -11.89
N LEU A 367 -6.99 31.54 -12.78
CA LEU A 367 -8.27 32.22 -12.69
C LEU A 367 -9.05 31.82 -11.44
N ILE A 368 -9.15 30.52 -11.13
CA ILE A 368 -9.84 30.06 -9.92
C ILE A 368 -9.18 30.64 -8.66
N ALA A 369 -7.85 30.61 -8.59
CA ALA A 369 -7.11 31.17 -7.47
C ALA A 369 -7.36 32.67 -7.31
N PHE A 370 -7.30 33.42 -8.42
CA PHE A 370 -7.59 34.86 -8.44
C PHE A 370 -9.02 35.18 -7.97
N LEU A 371 -10.03 34.49 -8.53
CA LEU A 371 -11.43 34.74 -8.20
C LEU A 371 -11.74 34.47 -6.73
N LEU A 372 -11.13 33.42 -6.16
CA LEU A 372 -11.36 33.02 -4.78
C LEU A 372 -10.55 33.83 -3.76
N GLN A 373 -9.30 34.19 -4.07
CA GLN A 373 -8.42 34.91 -3.13
C GLN A 373 -8.54 36.43 -3.24
N GLU A 374 -8.46 36.96 -4.45
CA GLU A 374 -8.33 38.40 -4.69
C GLU A 374 -9.69 39.06 -4.98
N ALA A 375 -10.51 38.43 -5.83
CA ALA A 375 -11.85 38.93 -6.12
C ALA A 375 -12.89 38.54 -5.06
N ARG A 376 -12.56 37.61 -4.15
CA ARG A 376 -13.40 37.12 -3.04
C ARG A 376 -14.79 36.65 -3.47
N VAL A 377 -14.86 36.03 -4.64
CA VAL A 377 -16.10 35.44 -5.16
C VAL A 377 -16.46 34.23 -4.28
N PRO A 378 -17.72 34.09 -3.81
CA PRO A 378 -18.11 32.92 -3.04
C PRO A 378 -17.98 31.64 -3.88
N PRO A 379 -17.36 30.56 -3.36
CA PRO A 379 -17.05 29.36 -4.15
C PRO A 379 -18.27 28.69 -4.81
N GLN A 380 -19.45 28.80 -4.20
CA GLN A 380 -20.68 28.17 -4.70
C GLN A 380 -21.16 28.82 -6.00
N VAL A 381 -20.86 30.11 -6.18
CA VAL A 381 -21.30 30.87 -7.35
C VAL A 381 -20.45 30.49 -8.57
N LEU A 382 -19.19 30.05 -8.39
CA LEU A 382 -18.27 29.75 -9.48
C LEU A 382 -18.73 28.63 -10.42
N LEU A 383 -19.53 27.70 -9.94
CA LEU A 383 -19.98 26.55 -10.73
C LEU A 383 -21.37 26.74 -11.36
N GLN A 384 -22.18 27.70 -10.88
CA GLN A 384 -23.54 27.91 -11.39
C GLN A 384 -23.57 28.19 -12.90
N PRO A 385 -22.68 29.03 -13.47
CA PRO A 385 -22.78 29.39 -14.88
C PRO A 385 -22.24 28.31 -15.82
N LEU A 386 -21.34 27.44 -15.34
CA LEU A 386 -20.96 26.24 -16.07
C LEU A 386 -22.12 25.26 -16.17
N ALA A 387 -22.89 25.08 -15.10
CA ALA A 387 -24.06 24.20 -15.09
C ALA A 387 -25.22 24.74 -15.95
N ALA A 388 -25.32 26.07 -16.12
CA ALA A 388 -26.39 26.70 -16.89
C ALA A 388 -26.18 26.67 -18.41
N GLY A 389 -24.97 26.35 -18.89
CA GLY A 389 -24.63 26.37 -20.32
C GLY A 389 -24.84 27.73 -21.00
N GLN A 390 -25.07 28.79 -20.22
CA GLN A 390 -25.50 30.12 -20.65
C GLN A 390 -24.54 31.16 -20.11
N THR A 391 -23.59 31.56 -20.95
CA THR A 391 -22.95 32.86 -20.81
C THR A 391 -22.87 33.48 -22.19
N ASP A 392 -23.78 34.42 -22.47
CA ASP A 392 -23.79 35.17 -23.75
C ASP A 392 -22.52 36.05 -23.92
N SER A 393 -21.76 36.28 -22.83
CA SER A 393 -20.36 36.76 -22.87
C SER A 393 -19.66 36.54 -21.51
N TYR A 394 -18.34 36.34 -21.52
CA TYR A 394 -17.53 36.21 -20.30
C TYR A 394 -17.51 37.47 -19.43
N GLU A 395 -17.54 38.65 -20.04
CA GLU A 395 -17.64 39.90 -19.28
C GLU A 395 -18.94 39.97 -18.49
N GLY A 396 -20.06 39.57 -19.10
CA GLY A 396 -21.35 39.46 -18.43
C GLY A 396 -21.31 38.44 -17.28
N TRP A 397 -20.67 37.29 -17.50
CA TRP A 397 -20.42 36.30 -16.44
C TRP A 397 -19.62 36.91 -15.29
N LEU A 398 -18.43 37.42 -15.56
CA LEU A 398 -17.52 37.96 -14.54
C LEU A 398 -18.17 39.10 -13.76
N GLN A 399 -18.87 40.02 -14.43
CA GLN A 399 -19.60 41.12 -13.79
C GLN A 399 -20.73 40.61 -12.89
N THR A 400 -21.43 39.56 -13.30
CA THR A 400 -22.44 38.88 -12.45
C THR A 400 -21.77 38.27 -11.21
N MET A 401 -20.58 37.69 -11.37
CA MET A 401 -19.85 37.01 -10.31
C MET A 401 -19.27 37.95 -9.25
N VAL A 402 -18.80 39.13 -9.66
CA VAL A 402 -18.33 40.18 -8.74
C VAL A 402 -19.46 41.11 -8.26
N ASP A 403 -20.72 40.79 -8.62
CA ASP A 403 -21.91 41.55 -8.26
C ASP A 403 -21.81 43.04 -8.67
N GLY A 404 -21.14 43.30 -9.80
CA GLY A 404 -20.86 44.66 -10.30
C GLY A 404 -20.05 45.56 -9.37
N ARG A 405 -19.47 45.02 -8.28
CA ARG A 405 -18.83 45.83 -7.23
C ARG A 405 -17.47 46.38 -7.63
N VAL A 406 -16.84 45.78 -8.64
CA VAL A 406 -15.50 46.15 -9.10
C VAL A 406 -15.55 46.42 -10.61
N PRO A 407 -15.14 47.62 -11.07
CA PRO A 407 -15.03 47.92 -12.49
C PRO A 407 -14.12 46.92 -13.21
N ALA A 408 -14.42 46.61 -14.48
CA ALA A 408 -13.64 45.65 -15.27
C ALA A 408 -12.15 46.02 -15.37
N GLU A 409 -11.83 47.32 -15.53
CA GLU A 409 -10.45 47.82 -15.58
C GLU A 409 -9.68 47.58 -14.27
N GLU A 410 -10.37 47.70 -13.14
CA GLU A 410 -9.77 47.44 -11.83
C GLU A 410 -9.55 45.93 -11.63
N LEU A 411 -10.48 45.08 -12.10
CA LEU A 411 -10.28 43.63 -12.08
C LEU A 411 -9.11 43.19 -12.95
N GLU A 412 -8.98 43.75 -14.16
CA GLU A 412 -7.85 43.46 -15.05
C GLU A 412 -6.52 43.89 -14.39
N THR A 413 -6.49 45.08 -13.78
CA THR A 413 -5.30 45.55 -13.05
C THR A 413 -4.93 44.59 -11.91
N ARG A 414 -5.93 44.13 -11.13
CA ARG A 414 -5.72 43.15 -10.05
C ARG A 414 -5.27 41.79 -10.57
N TRP A 415 -5.77 41.37 -11.72
CA TRP A 415 -5.37 40.13 -12.38
C TRP A 415 -3.89 40.16 -12.79
N GLN A 416 -3.44 41.24 -13.44
CA GLN A 416 -2.03 41.40 -13.81
C GLN A 416 -1.13 41.40 -12.57
N GLN A 417 -1.51 42.15 -11.52
CA GLN A 417 -0.79 42.14 -10.25
C GLN A 417 -0.77 40.76 -9.57
N PHE A 418 -1.82 39.96 -9.72
CA PHE A 418 -1.88 38.60 -9.19
C PHE A 418 -0.91 37.66 -9.91
N LEU A 419 -0.81 37.77 -11.24
CA LEU A 419 0.12 36.96 -12.03
C LEU A 419 1.60 37.31 -11.77
N GLU A 420 1.89 38.57 -11.40
CA GLU A 420 3.25 39.04 -11.10
C GLU A 420 3.78 38.61 -9.71
N LYS A 421 2.89 38.24 -8.78
CA LYS A 421 3.25 37.70 -7.45
C LYS A 421 3.62 36.22 -7.50
#